data_AF-A0A847XH78-F1
#
_entry.id   AF-A0A847XH78-F1
#
_cell.length_a   1.000
_cell.length_b   1.000
_cell.length_c   1.000
_cell.angle_alpha   90.00
_cell.angle_beta   90.00
_cell.angle_gamma   90.00
#
_symmetry.space_group_name_H-M   'P 1'
#
loop_
_entity.id
_entity.type
_entity.pdbx_description
1 polymer ?
#
loop_
_entity_poly.entity_id
_entity_poly.type
_entity_poly.pdbx_seq_one_letter_code
_entity_poly.pdbx_strand_id
1 'polypeptide(L)' 'MEQKFVVVTDDVFSNPMSKEEAIKAVKSYDHKGVTAYIVSEKEAKRIKSPDNFNEPKWR' A
#
# COMPACT_ATOMS: atom_id res chain seq x y z
N MET A 1 -15.55 -3.98 13.03
CA MET A 1 -15.12 -2.84 12.19
C MET A 1 -14.39 -3.41 11.00
N GLU A 2 -14.80 -3.06 9.77
CA GLU A 2 -14.13 -3.51 8.55
C GLU A 2 -12.72 -2.86 8.49
N GLN A 3 -11.67 -3.69 8.46
CA GLN A 3 -10.31 -3.21 8.30
C GLN A 3 -10.08 -2.82 6.84
N LYS A 4 -9.82 -1.54 6.62
CA LYS A 4 -9.42 -1.01 5.32
C LYS A 4 -7.91 -0.98 5.18
N PHE A 5 -7.46 -1.21 3.96
CA PHE A 5 -6.06 -1.27 3.57
C PHE A 5 -5.81 -0.26 2.47
N VAL A 6 -4.61 0.29 2.45
CA VAL A 6 -4.15 1.25 1.46
C VAL A 6 -2.95 0.63 0.77
N VAL A 7 -2.89 0.79 -0.55
CA VAL A 7 -1.72 0.40 -1.34
C VAL A 7 -0.83 1.61 -1.51
N VAL A 8 0.46 1.44 -1.20
CA VAL A 8 1.51 2.45 -1.34
C VAL A 8 2.40 2.03 -2.49
N THR A 9 2.64 2.94 -3.41
CA THR A 9 3.66 2.82 -4.46
C THR A 9 4.67 3.94 -4.25
N ASP A 10 5.76 3.95 -5.01
CA ASP A 10 6.80 4.98 -4.90
C ASP A 10 6.25 6.42 -5.08
N ASP A 11 5.22 6.58 -5.91
CA ASP A 11 4.65 7.90 -6.22
C ASP A 11 3.27 8.16 -5.59
N VAL A 12 2.48 7.12 -5.28
CA VAL A 12 1.04 7.30 -5.02
C VAL A 12 0.51 6.40 -3.91
N PHE A 13 -0.40 6.95 -3.09
CA PHE A 13 -1.32 6.19 -2.25
C PHE A 13 -2.62 5.91 -2.97
N SER A 14 -3.06 4.65 -2.92
CA SER A 14 -4.39 4.28 -3.34
C SER A 14 -5.44 4.60 -2.27
N ASN A 15 -6.71 4.65 -2.67
CA ASN A 15 -7.82 4.80 -1.75
C ASN A 15 -7.93 3.58 -0.80
N PRO A 16 -8.45 3.78 0.43
CA PRO A 16 -8.70 2.68 1.37
C PRO A 16 -9.70 1.67 0.79
N MET A 17 -9.29 0.42 0.71
CA MET A 17 -10.03 -0.69 0.11
C MET A 17 -10.00 -1.95 0.98
N SER A 18 -10.72 -2.98 0.58
CA SER A 18 -10.74 -4.26 1.30
C SER A 18 -9.42 -5.01 1.14
N LYS A 19 -9.12 -5.95 2.05
CA LYS A 19 -7.89 -6.76 1.99
C LYS A 19 -7.71 -7.44 0.63
N GLU A 20 -8.78 -8.03 0.11
CA GLU A 20 -8.78 -8.75 -1.17
C GLU A 20 -8.50 -7.83 -2.35
N GLU A 21 -9.07 -6.63 -2.33
CA GLU A 21 -8.84 -5.59 -3.34
C GLU A 21 -7.39 -5.11 -3.29
N ALA A 22 -6.85 -4.89 -2.09
CA ALA A 22 -5.47 -4.45 -1.91
C ALA A 22 -4.47 -5.50 -2.44
N ILE A 23 -4.74 -6.79 -2.20
CA ILE A 23 -3.94 -7.89 -2.74
C ILE A 23 -4.00 -7.91 -4.27
N LYS A 24 -5.19 -7.75 -4.86
CA LYS A 24 -5.34 -7.70 -6.33
C LYS A 24 -4.59 -6.51 -6.93
N ALA A 25 -4.69 -5.34 -6.29
CA ALA A 25 -4.02 -4.13 -6.73
C ALA A 25 -2.49 -4.30 -6.69
N VAL A 26 -1.92 -4.77 -5.58
CA VAL A 26 -0.46 -5.00 -5.47
C VAL A 26 0.01 -6.00 -6.51
N LYS A 27 -0.68 -7.12 -6.72
CA LYS A 27 -0.34 -8.07 -7.78
C LYS A 27 -0.38 -7.41 -9.17
N SER A 28 -1.38 -6.56 -9.43
CA SER A 28 -1.45 -5.85 -10.71
C SER A 28 -0.31 -4.85 -10.91
N TYR A 29 0.20 -4.23 -9.84
CA TYR A 29 1.36 -3.35 -9.89
C TYR A 29 2.65 -4.14 -10.09
N ASP A 30 2.81 -5.25 -9.38
CA ASP A 30 3.96 -6.17 -9.52
C ASP A 30 4.08 -6.70 -10.95
N HIS A 31 2.95 -7.11 -11.57
CA HIS A 31 2.91 -7.50 -13.00
C HIS A 31 3.35 -6.39 -13.97
N LYS A 32 3.27 -5.12 -13.55
CA LYS A 32 3.71 -3.94 -14.33
C LYS A 32 5.13 -3.51 -13.98
N GLY A 33 5.83 -4.23 -13.10
CA GLY A 33 7.15 -3.88 -12.61
C GLY A 33 7.16 -2.72 -11.60
N VAL A 34 6.00 -2.41 -10.99
CA VAL A 34 5.86 -1.35 -9.98
C VAL A 34 5.86 -1.97 -8.59
N THR A 35 6.80 -1.55 -7.75
CA THR A 35 6.85 -1.98 -6.35
C THR A 35 5.68 -1.36 -5.59
N ALA A 36 4.86 -2.21 -4.96
CA ALA A 36 3.69 -1.77 -4.22
C ALA A 36 3.56 -2.51 -2.88
N TYR A 37 3.17 -1.79 -1.83
CA TYR A 37 3.03 -2.30 -0.47
C TYR A 37 1.61 -2.14 0.05
N ILE A 38 1.14 -3.12 0.81
CA ILE A 38 -0.14 -3.04 1.52
C ILE A 38 0.12 -2.53 2.92
N VAL A 39 -0.53 -1.43 3.30
CA VAL A 39 -0.50 -0.89 4.66
C VAL A 39 -1.91 -0.79 5.22
N SER A 40 -2.04 -0.83 6.54
CA SER A 40 -3.33 -0.58 7.20
C SER A 40 -3.72 0.89 7.07
N GLU A 41 -5.02 1.20 7.10
CA GLU A 41 -5.49 2.60 7.08
C GLU A 41 -4.89 3.45 8.21
N LYS A 42 -4.72 2.86 9.41
CA LYS A 42 -4.08 3.54 10.54
C LYS A 42 -2.64 3.94 10.22
N GLU A 43 -1.93 3.05 9.52
CA GLU A 43 -0.54 3.30 9.16
C GLU A 43 -0.45 4.30 8.01
N ALA A 44 -1.32 4.21 7.00
CA ALA A 44 -1.42 5.22 5.95
C ALA A 44 -1.68 6.64 6.53
N LYS A 45 -2.55 6.74 7.54
CA LYS A 45 -2.81 8.00 8.27
C LYS A 45 -1.60 8.51 9.05
N ARG A 46 -0.75 7.61 9.57
CA ARG A 46 0.50 7.98 10.26
C ARG A 46 1.53 8.53 9.28
N ILE A 47 1.66 7.88 8.12
CA ILE A 47 2.68 8.16 7.12
C ILE A 47 2.34 9.43 6.30
N LYS A 48 1.07 9.64 5.95
CA LYS A 48 0.51 10.80 5.19
C LYS A 48 1.03 11.01 3.76
N SER A 49 2.31 10.77 3.47
CA SER A 49 2.92 10.84 2.12
C SER A 49 3.77 9.59 1.84
N PRO A 50 3.81 9.04 0.61
CA PRO A 50 4.67 7.90 0.27
C PRO A 50 6.13 8.12 0.67
N ASP A 51 6.61 9.37 0.66
CA ASP A 51 7.97 9.77 1.10
C ASP A 51 8.31 9.38 2.54
N ASN A 52 7.30 9.26 3.41
CA ASN A 52 7.48 8.88 4.81
C ASN A 52 7.35 7.37 5.03
N PHE A 53 7.11 6.59 3.96
CA PHE A 53 7.02 5.14 4.05
C PHE A 53 8.42 4.55 4.11
N ASN A 54 8.73 3.93 5.25
CA ASN A 54 9.98 3.18 5.37
C ASN A 54 9.85 1.85 4.64
N GLU A 55 10.42 1.79 3.45
CA GLU A 55 10.47 0.57 2.65
C GLU A 55 11.10 -0.58 3.46
N PRO A 56 10.40 -1.71 3.64
CA PRO A 56 10.94 -2.83 4.39
C PRO A 56 12.11 -3.46 3.63
N LYS A 57 13.33 -3.31 4.17
CA LYS A 57 14.52 -3.96 3.63
C LYS A 57 14.60 -5.40 4.11
N TRP A 58 14.36 -6.35 3.22
CA TRP A 58 14.62 -7.76 3.49
C TRP A 58 16.10 -8.02 3.21
N ARG A 59 16.89 -8.15 4.27
CA ARG A 59 18.28 -8.62 4.22
C ARG A 59 18.33 -10.12 4.48
#